data_AF-G5QSW2-F1
#
_entry.id   AF-G5QSW2-F1
#
_cell.length_a   1.000
_cell.length_b   1.000
_cell.length_c   1.000
_cell.angle_alpha   90.00
_cell.angle_beta   90.00
_cell.angle_gamma   90.00
#
_symmetry.space_group_name_H-M   'P 1'
#
loop_
_entity.id
_entity.type
_entity.pdbx_description
1 polymer ?
#
loop_
_entity_poly.entity_id
_entity_poly.type
_entity_poly.pdbx_seq_one_letter_code
_entity_poly.pdbx_strand_id
1 'polypeptide(L)'
;MTVEATDEAGNKTTQTLDFTIDTTLSVPTLSLDSADDSGIAGDNITNVKTPGFTLNNIDTDVSRVTVEVMHNGIKQEVPLVQTGGQWRFAPTSDWADGDYILTVKVEDRAG
;
A
#
# COMPACT_ATOMS: atom_id res chain seq x y z
N MET A 1 28.62 8.42 4.63
CA MET A 1 29.53 9.59 4.70
C MET A 1 30.46 9.38 5.89
N THR A 2 31.74 9.72 5.78
CA THR A 2 32.72 9.53 6.85
C THR A 2 33.39 10.86 7.18
N VAL A 3 33.48 11.21 8.46
CA VAL A 3 34.18 12.40 8.95
C VAL A 3 35.39 11.98 9.78
N GLU A 4 36.55 12.59 9.51
CA GLU A 4 37.80 12.38 10.23
C GLU A 4 38.17 13.68 10.97
N ALA A 5 38.59 13.57 12.22
CA ALA A 5 39.20 14.67 12.97
C ALA A 5 40.60 14.27 13.41
N THR A 6 41.56 15.18 13.25
CA THR A 6 42.94 15.01 13.72
C THR A 6 43.25 16.12 14.72
N ASP A 7 43.77 15.78 15.90
CA ASP A 7 44.25 16.79 16.86
C ASP A 7 45.67 17.28 16.54
N GLU A 8 46.13 18.32 17.24
CA GLU A 8 47.44 18.94 17.01
C GLU A 8 48.62 17.99 17.33
N ALA A 9 48.39 16.95 18.13
CA ALA A 9 49.38 15.90 18.42
C ALA A 9 49.36 14.77 17.37
N GLY A 10 48.43 14.80 16.41
CA GLY A 10 48.30 13.80 15.35
C GLY A 10 47.37 12.63 15.66
N ASN A 11 46.61 12.67 16.77
CA ASN A 11 45.62 11.63 17.05
C ASN A 11 44.42 11.80 16.12
N LYS A 12 44.02 10.70 15.47
CA LYS A 12 42.87 10.67 14.56
C LYS A 12 41.69 9.95 15.18
N THR A 13 40.50 10.50 14.97
CA THR A 13 39.24 9.80 15.18
C THR A 13 38.38 9.89 13.93
N THR A 14 37.53 8.91 13.73
CA THR A 14 36.69 8.81 12.55
C THR A 14 35.29 8.37 12.95
N GLN A 15 34.27 8.98 12.36
CA GLN A 15 32.88 8.57 12.51
C GLN A 15 32.27 8.35 11.13
N THR A 16 31.52 7.26 11.01
CA THR A 16 30.77 6.92 9.80
C THR A 16 29.28 7.06 10.07
N LEU A 17 28.57 7.71 9.14
CA LEU A 17 27.12 7.77 9.08
C LEU A 17 26.63 7.06 7.81
N ASP A 18 25.78 6.07 8.01
CA ASP A 18 25.06 5.39 6.94
C ASP A 18 23.67 6.02 6.77
N PHE A 19 23.30 6.33 5.54
CA PHE A 19 21.98 6.84 5.17
C PHE A 19 21.63 6.36 3.77
N THR A 20 20.32 6.28 3.50
CA THR A 20 19.77 5.95 2.19
C THR A 20 18.90 7.12 1.75
N ILE A 21 19.06 7.56 0.49
CA ILE A 21 18.10 8.43 -0.16
C ILE A 21 17.18 7.53 -0.96
N ASP A 22 15.91 7.53 -0.58
CA ASP A 22 14.86 6.82 -1.28
C ASP A 22 13.83 7.85 -1.74
N THR A 23 13.50 7.77 -3.02
CA THR A 23 12.59 8.70 -3.71
C THR A 23 11.66 7.94 -4.65
N THR A 24 11.62 6.62 -4.51
CA THR A 24 10.93 5.73 -5.43
C THR A 24 9.77 5.08 -4.72
N LEU A 25 8.57 5.30 -5.26
CA LEU A 25 7.36 4.64 -4.82
C LEU A 25 6.54 4.23 -6.05
N SER A 26 6.29 2.94 -6.19
CA SER A 26 5.53 2.34 -7.27
C SER A 26 4.03 2.67 -7.15
N VAL A 27 3.37 2.84 -8.30
CA VAL A 27 1.92 3.03 -8.34
C VAL A 27 1.23 1.69 -8.04
N PRO A 28 0.44 1.57 -6.97
CA PRO A 28 -0.25 0.34 -6.64
C PRO A 28 -1.35 0.02 -7.67
N THR A 29 -1.71 -1.25 -7.77
CA THR A 29 -2.85 -1.70 -8.58
C THR A 29 -3.85 -2.44 -7.70
N LEU A 30 -5.12 -2.39 -8.08
CA LEU A 30 -6.25 -3.02 -7.39
C LEU A 30 -7.10 -3.76 -8.41
N SER A 31 -7.44 -5.01 -8.12
CA SER A 31 -8.32 -5.82 -8.97
C SER A 31 -9.34 -6.57 -8.14
N LEU A 32 -10.58 -6.65 -8.64
CA LEU A 32 -11.60 -7.57 -8.14
C LEU A 32 -11.09 -9.01 -8.31
N ASP A 33 -11.22 -9.84 -7.27
CA ASP A 33 -10.81 -11.24 -7.35
C ASP A 33 -11.72 -11.98 -8.35
N SER A 34 -11.12 -12.78 -9.25
CA SER A 34 -11.86 -13.52 -10.28
C SER A 34 -12.96 -14.46 -9.76
N ALA A 35 -12.88 -14.88 -8.50
CA ALA A 35 -13.89 -15.71 -7.85
C ALA A 35 -15.15 -14.89 -7.48
N ASP A 36 -15.00 -13.58 -7.32
CA ASP A 36 -16.05 -12.66 -6.96
C ASP A 36 -16.57 -11.85 -8.16
N ASP A 37 -15.89 -11.90 -9.31
CA ASP A 37 -16.31 -11.23 -10.55
C ASP A 37 -17.39 -12.03 -11.28
N SER A 38 -18.65 -11.80 -10.89
CA SER A 38 -19.79 -12.62 -11.31
C SER A 38 -20.32 -12.23 -12.69
N GLY A 39 -20.81 -13.21 -13.46
CA GLY A 39 -21.43 -12.92 -14.76
C GLY A 39 -20.39 -12.80 -15.87
N ILE A 40 -19.95 -11.58 -16.21
CA ILE A 40 -18.99 -11.35 -17.30
C ILE A 40 -17.62 -11.07 -16.69
N ALA A 41 -16.67 -11.96 -16.93
CA ALA A 41 -15.30 -11.79 -16.42
C ALA A 41 -14.62 -10.53 -16.98
N GLY A 42 -14.01 -9.76 -16.09
CA GLY A 42 -13.23 -8.56 -16.35
C GLY A 42 -14.03 -7.27 -16.50
N ASP A 43 -15.36 -7.29 -16.27
CA ASP A 43 -16.18 -6.08 -16.33
C ASP A 43 -16.24 -5.31 -14.99
N ASN A 44 -15.75 -5.93 -13.91
CA ASN A 44 -15.79 -5.43 -12.53
C ASN A 44 -17.22 -5.27 -11.98
N ILE A 45 -18.17 -6.08 -12.43
CA ILE A 45 -19.56 -6.10 -11.96
C ILE A 45 -19.79 -7.40 -11.19
N THR A 46 -20.24 -7.28 -9.94
CA THR A 46 -20.42 -8.44 -9.04
C THR A 46 -21.77 -8.45 -8.35
N ASN A 47 -22.32 -9.64 -8.11
CA ASN A 47 -23.45 -9.89 -7.22
C ASN A 47 -23.02 -10.38 -5.82
N VAL A 48 -21.71 -10.51 -5.57
CA VAL A 48 -21.13 -10.84 -4.27
C VAL A 48 -21.14 -9.57 -3.41
N LYS A 49 -21.76 -9.62 -2.23
CA LYS A 49 -21.91 -8.45 -1.35
C LYS A 49 -20.68 -8.13 -0.52
N THR A 50 -19.75 -9.08 -0.41
CA THR A 50 -18.45 -8.90 0.27
C THR A 50 -17.33 -9.32 -0.66
N PRO A 51 -17.17 -8.64 -1.83
CA PRO A 51 -16.18 -9.04 -2.81
C PRO A 51 -14.76 -8.85 -2.27
N GLY A 52 -13.88 -9.80 -2.60
CA GLY A 52 -12.46 -9.73 -2.35
C GLY A 52 -11.74 -8.94 -3.43
N PHE A 53 -10.76 -8.15 -3.03
CA PHE A 53 -9.87 -7.42 -3.91
C PHE A 53 -8.42 -7.73 -3.59
N THR A 54 -7.64 -7.96 -4.63
CA THR A 54 -6.20 -8.14 -4.53
C THR A 54 -5.48 -6.85 -4.92
N LEU A 55 -4.52 -6.45 -4.08
CA LEU A 55 -3.63 -5.33 -4.37
C LEU A 55 -2.28 -5.86 -4.84
N ASN A 56 -1.76 -5.32 -5.94
CA ASN A 56 -0.46 -5.69 -6.50
C ASN A 56 0.41 -4.44 -6.72
N ASN A 57 1.68 -4.66 -7.07
CA ASN A 57 2.68 -3.60 -7.28
C ASN A 57 2.89 -2.72 -6.04
N ILE A 58 2.96 -3.36 -4.87
CA ILE A 58 3.27 -2.73 -3.59
C ILE A 58 4.74 -2.99 -3.30
N ASP A 59 5.53 -1.93 -3.13
CA ASP A 59 6.97 -2.06 -2.87
C ASP A 59 7.23 -2.72 -1.50
N THR A 60 8.38 -3.38 -1.38
CA THR A 60 8.72 -4.18 -0.20
C THR A 60 9.00 -3.37 1.07
N ASP A 61 9.27 -2.08 0.91
CA ASP A 61 9.52 -1.10 1.97
C ASP A 61 8.29 -0.24 2.28
N VAL A 62 7.13 -0.53 1.68
CA VAL A 62 5.86 0.08 2.07
C VAL A 62 5.59 -0.16 3.57
N SER A 63 5.31 0.92 4.28
CA SER A 63 5.05 0.93 5.72
C SER A 63 3.56 0.98 6.05
N ARG A 64 2.74 1.52 5.15
CA ARG A 64 1.28 1.65 5.31
C ARG A 64 0.55 1.46 3.99
N VAL A 65 -0.54 0.68 4.02
CA VAL A 65 -1.47 0.51 2.89
C VAL A 65 -2.89 0.77 3.38
N THR A 66 -3.62 1.62 2.67
CA THR A 66 -5.01 1.98 2.98
C THR A 66 -5.84 1.91 1.70
N VAL A 67 -7.06 1.38 1.80
CA VAL A 67 -8.08 1.49 0.75
C VAL A 67 -9.07 2.58 1.14
N GLU A 68 -9.21 3.59 0.29
CA GLU A 68 -10.29 4.55 0.36
C GLU A 68 -11.47 4.02 -0.46
N VAL A 69 -12.62 3.85 0.20
CA VAL A 69 -13.89 3.44 -0.41
C VAL A 69 -14.79 4.66 -0.49
N MET A 70 -15.23 5.00 -1.70
CA MET A 70 -16.22 6.04 -1.96
C MET A 70 -17.51 5.41 -2.46
N HIS A 71 -18.62 5.68 -1.78
CA HIS A 71 -19.94 5.23 -2.16
C HIS A 71 -21.00 6.25 -1.76
N ASN A 72 -21.88 6.64 -2.69
CA ASN A 72 -22.91 7.66 -2.47
C ASN A 72 -22.37 8.97 -1.84
N GLY A 73 -21.16 9.38 -2.23
CA GLY A 73 -20.48 10.57 -1.70
C GLY A 73 -19.91 10.42 -0.28
N ILE A 74 -20.06 9.26 0.35
CA ILE A 74 -19.46 8.93 1.64
C ILE A 74 -18.10 8.28 1.38
N LYS A 75 -17.08 8.81 2.04
CA LYS A 75 -15.71 8.30 2.01
C LYS A 75 -15.39 7.55 3.30
N GLN A 76 -14.84 6.35 3.17
CA GLN A 76 -14.28 5.57 4.27
C GLN A 76 -12.84 5.15 3.94
N GLU A 77 -11.93 5.30 4.90
CA GLU A 77 -10.56 4.80 4.78
C GLU A 77 -10.40 3.53 5.62
N VAL A 78 -9.85 2.49 5.01
CA VAL A 78 -9.64 1.17 5.64
C VAL A 78 -8.15 0.83 5.59
N PRO A 79 -7.44 0.84 6.73
CA PRO A 79 -6.07 0.37 6.78
C PRO A 79 -6.06 -1.16 6.57
N LEU A 80 -5.11 -1.63 5.77
CA LEU A 80 -4.94 -3.06 5.53
C LEU A 80 -3.85 -3.65 6.41
N VAL A 81 -3.89 -4.97 6.55
CA VAL A 81 -2.80 -5.77 7.12
C VAL A 81 -2.44 -6.84 6.12
N GLN A 82 -1.15 -6.96 5.80
CA GLN A 82 -0.66 -7.99 4.89
C GLN A 82 -0.87 -9.37 5.50
N THR A 83 -1.53 -10.26 4.76
CA THR A 83 -1.81 -11.64 5.20
C THR A 83 -1.20 -12.61 4.20
N GLY A 84 -0.33 -13.52 4.67
CA GLY A 84 0.32 -14.49 3.78
C GLY A 84 1.21 -13.88 2.70
N GLY A 85 1.75 -12.68 2.92
CA GLY A 85 2.58 -11.96 1.94
C GLY A 85 1.80 -11.20 0.86
N GLN A 86 0.47 -11.24 0.88
CA GLN A 86 -0.38 -10.52 -0.08
C GLN A 86 -1.23 -9.47 0.62
N TRP A 87 -1.40 -8.32 -0.04
CA TRP A 87 -2.32 -7.28 0.39
C TRP A 87 -3.70 -7.58 -0.19
N ARG A 88 -4.70 -7.65 0.69
CA ARG A 88 -6.08 -7.97 0.33
C ARG A 88 -7.03 -7.04 1.04
N PHE A 89 -8.11 -6.69 0.36
CA PHE A 89 -9.22 -5.93 0.91
C PHE A 89 -10.51 -6.71 0.68
N ALA A 90 -11.36 -6.76 1.70
CA ALA A 90 -12.73 -7.24 1.59
C ALA A 90 -13.59 -6.45 2.59
N PRO A 91 -14.83 -6.09 2.22
CA PRO A 91 -15.77 -5.49 3.16
C PRO A 91 -16.04 -6.41 4.35
N THR A 92 -16.14 -5.84 5.54
CA THR A 92 -16.48 -6.61 6.77
C THR A 92 -17.97 -6.84 6.95
N SER A 93 -18.80 -6.23 6.10
CA SER A 93 -20.24 -6.38 6.04
C SER A 93 -20.71 -6.27 4.59
N ASP A 94 -21.88 -6.84 4.30
CA ASP A 94 -22.53 -6.71 3.00
C ASP A 94 -22.59 -5.25 2.53
N TRP A 95 -22.10 -5.03 1.32
CA TRP A 95 -22.34 -3.82 0.56
C TRP A 95 -23.74 -3.83 -0.05
N ALA A 96 -24.29 -2.63 -0.23
CA ALA A 96 -25.53 -2.42 -0.94
C ALA A 96 -25.25 -2.32 -2.44
N ASP A 97 -26.29 -2.46 -3.26
CA ASP A 97 -26.17 -2.24 -4.70
C ASP A 97 -25.79 -0.78 -4.99
N GLY A 98 -24.92 -0.59 -5.99
CA GLY A 98 -24.54 0.71 -6.50
C GLY A 98 -23.07 0.76 -6.92
N ASP A 99 -22.65 1.95 -7.34
CA ASP A 99 -21.28 2.16 -7.77
C ASP A 99 -20.38 2.43 -6.56
N TYR A 100 -19.20 1.82 -6.60
CA TYR A 100 -18.14 2.00 -5.62
C TYR A 100 -16.86 2.41 -6.34
N ILE A 101 -16.17 3.42 -5.81
CA ILE A 101 -14.83 3.79 -6.26
C ILE A 101 -13.86 3.44 -5.15
N LEU A 102 -12.89 2.58 -5.46
CA LEU A 102 -11.83 2.20 -4.54
C LEU A 102 -10.52 2.83 -4.98
N THR A 103 -9.85 3.52 -4.07
CA THR A 103 -8.52 4.12 -4.30
C THR A 103 -7.53 3.55 -3.31
N VAL A 104 -6.42 2.99 -3.80
CA VAL A 104 -5.34 2.49 -2.94
C VAL A 104 -4.37 3.63 -2.64
N LYS A 105 -4.00 3.77 -1.37
CA LYS A 105 -2.96 4.67 -0.88
C LYS A 105 -1.87 3.85 -0.23
N VAL A 106 -0.62 4.14 -0.60
CA VAL A 106 0.57 3.53 -0.04
C VAL A 106 1.52 4.63 0.44
N GLU A 107 2.27 4.31 1.49
CA GLU A 107 3.35 5.15 2.03
C GLU A 107 4.50 4.20 2.39
N ASP A 108 5.70 4.54 1.95
CA ASP A 108 6.92 3.78 2.28
C ASP A 108 7.59 4.33 3.55
N ARG A 109 8.85 3.97 3.78
CA ARG A 109 9.61 4.43 4.95
C ARG A 109 10.24 5.81 4.76
N ALA A 110 10.39 6.25 3.51
CA ALA A 110 10.94 7.54 3.14
C ALA A 110 9.86 8.64 3.14
N GLY A 111 8.59 8.26 2.98
CA GLY A 111 7.41 9.13 3.08
C GLY A 111 6.80 9.46 1.72
#